data_AF-A0A850H1R7-F1
#
_entry.id   AF-A0A850H1R7-F1
#
_cell.length_a   1.000
_cell.length_b   1.000
_cell.length_c   1.000
_cell.angle_alpha   90.00
_cell.angle_beta   90.00
_cell.angle_gamma   90.00
#
_symmetry.space_group_name_H-M   'P 1'
#
loop_
_entity.id
_entity.type
_entity.pdbx_description
1 polymer ?
#
loop_
_entity_poly.entity_id
_entity_poly.type
_entity_poly.pdbx_seq_one_letter_code
_entity_poly.pdbx_strand_id
1 'polypeptide(L)'
;MDHLRAKMDALSARFAGQAEQHRAELAEACKARDCDAVIVKAHKLAGIAPMFGYTDIGEAALALEEAAESGEVYDAEAARLDSLLADLQA
;
A
#
# COMPACT_ATOMS: atom_id res chain seq x y z
N MET A 1 29.54 -4.09 -6.00
CA MET A 1 28.12 -4.55 -6.00
C MET A 1 27.32 -3.90 -4.85
N ASP A 2 27.97 -3.21 -3.90
CA ASP A 2 27.33 -2.70 -2.66
C ASP A 2 26.49 -1.43 -2.83
N HIS A 3 26.75 -0.63 -3.86
CA HIS A 3 26.07 0.65 -4.06
C HIS A 3 24.60 0.51 -4.49
N LEU A 4 24.24 -0.60 -5.15
CA LEU A 4 22.84 -0.88 -5.53
C LEU A 4 22.02 -1.30 -4.31
N ARG A 5 22.60 -2.14 -3.44
CA ARG A 5 21.97 -2.58 -2.20
C ARG A 5 21.71 -1.42 -1.26
N ALA A 6 22.71 -0.56 -1.02
CA ALA A 6 22.55 0.63 -0.19
C ALA A 6 21.46 1.59 -0.71
N LYS A 7 21.30 1.71 -2.04
CA LYS A 7 20.21 2.49 -2.64
C LYS A 7 18.84 1.85 -2.40
N MET A 8 18.73 0.53 -2.52
CA MET A 8 17.48 -0.18 -2.25
C MET A 8 17.09 -0.12 -0.78
N ASP A 9 18.05 -0.26 0.13
CA ASP A 9 17.81 -0.11 1.57
C ASP A 9 17.32 1.29 1.91
N ALA A 10 17.90 2.34 1.31
CA ALA A 10 17.45 3.73 1.50
C ALA A 10 16.04 3.98 0.94
N LEU A 11 15.70 3.38 -0.20
CA LEU A 11 14.36 3.49 -0.79
C LEU A 11 13.32 2.73 0.04
N SER A 12 13.67 1.54 0.55
CA SER A 12 12.81 0.77 1.46
C SER A 12 12.56 1.52 2.77
N ALA A 13 13.61 2.10 3.37
CA ALA A 13 13.47 2.93 4.57
C ALA A 13 12.59 4.16 4.34
N ARG A 14 12.68 4.77 3.15
CA ARG A 14 11.79 5.87 2.77
C ARG A 14 10.35 5.41 2.61
N PHE A 15 10.12 4.27 1.98
CA PHE A 15 8.77 3.69 1.84
C PHE A 15 8.14 3.43 3.22
N ALA A 16 8.87 2.77 4.13
CA ALA A 16 8.43 2.55 5.51
C ALA A 16 8.18 3.87 6.26
N GLY A 17 9.06 4.87 6.08
CA GLY A 17 8.88 6.21 6.65
C GLY A 17 7.66 6.98 6.09
N GLN A 18 7.10 6.55 4.96
CA GLN A 18 5.89 7.12 4.37
C GLN A 18 4.62 6.30 4.70
N ALA A 19 4.73 5.21 5.48
CA ALA A 19 3.61 4.31 5.75
C ALA A 19 2.38 5.04 6.33
N GLU A 20 2.56 5.94 7.30
CA GLU A 20 1.47 6.75 7.86
C GLU A 20 0.78 7.63 6.83
N GLN A 21 1.54 8.24 5.93
CA GLN A 21 0.98 9.02 4.82
C GLN A 21 0.17 8.11 3.88
N HIS A 22 0.66 6.90 3.59
CA HIS A 22 -0.07 5.94 2.78
C HIS A 22 -1.40 5.53 3.42
N ARG A 23 -1.40 5.30 4.73
CA ARG A 23 -2.60 4.98 5.51
C ARG A 23 -3.60 6.12 5.53
N ALA A 24 -3.14 7.34 5.82
CA ALA A 24 -4.01 8.52 5.86
C ALA A 24 -4.70 8.76 4.50
N GLU A 25 -3.93 8.72 3.41
CA GLU A 25 -4.48 8.91 2.06
C GLU A 25 -5.49 7.80 1.69
N LEU A 26 -5.22 6.55 2.07
CA LEU A 26 -6.13 5.43 1.82
C LEU A 26 -7.42 5.55 2.64
N ALA A 27 -7.29 5.90 3.92
CA ALA A 27 -8.43 6.08 4.81
C ALA A 27 -9.35 7.22 4.35
N GLU A 28 -8.79 8.33 3.89
CA GLU A 28 -9.59 9.44 3.35
C GLU A 28 -10.30 9.05 2.05
N ALA A 29 -9.63 8.34 1.14
CA ALA A 29 -10.27 7.82 -0.08
C ALA A 29 -11.43 6.87 0.23
N CYS A 30 -11.23 5.95 1.18
CA CYS A 30 -12.28 5.02 1.62
C CYS A 30 -13.46 5.75 2.27
N LYS A 31 -13.21 6.73 3.16
CA LYS A 31 -14.27 7.54 3.79
C LYS A 31 -15.07 8.34 2.75
N ALA A 32 -14.40 8.86 1.73
CA ALA A 32 -15.03 9.59 0.64
C ALA A 32 -15.79 8.67 -0.35
N ARG A 33 -15.63 7.34 -0.25
CA ARG A 33 -16.06 6.35 -1.24
C ARG A 33 -15.55 6.68 -2.64
N ASP A 34 -14.35 7.26 -2.72
CA ASP A 34 -13.69 7.61 -3.96
C ASP A 34 -12.95 6.38 -4.49
N CYS A 35 -13.68 5.55 -5.24
CA CYS A 35 -13.14 4.30 -5.77
C CYS A 35 -11.93 4.54 -6.68
N ASP A 36 -11.94 5.59 -7.49
CA ASP A 36 -10.81 5.92 -8.37
C ASP A 36 -9.55 6.23 -7.56
N ALA A 37 -9.68 7.01 -6.47
CA ALA A 37 -8.57 7.29 -5.57
C ALA A 37 -8.07 6.03 -4.85
N VAL A 38 -8.98 5.14 -4.43
CA VAL A 38 -8.63 3.84 -3.82
C VAL A 38 -7.84 2.98 -4.81
N ILE A 39 -8.33 2.82 -6.04
CA ILE A 39 -7.68 2.03 -7.11
C ILE A 39 -6.27 2.57 -7.38
N VAL A 40 -6.13 3.87 -7.62
CA VAL A 40 -4.82 4.48 -7.92
C VAL A 40 -3.84 4.27 -6.76
N LYS A 41 -4.32 4.38 -5.52
CA LYS A 41 -3.48 4.21 -4.33
C LYS A 41 -3.06 2.75 -4.15
N ALA A 42 -4.02 1.84 -4.29
CA ALA A 42 -3.83 0.40 -4.19
C ALA A 42 -2.87 -0.10 -5.27
N HIS A 43 -3.10 0.26 -6.53
CA HIS A 43 -2.23 -0.07 -7.66
C HIS A 43 -0.78 0.34 -7.43
N LYS A 44 -0.58 1.58 -6.97
CA LYS A 44 0.76 2.08 -6.66
C LYS A 44 1.44 1.24 -5.57
N LEU A 45 0.73 0.91 -4.50
CA LEU A 45 1.26 0.10 -3.40
C LEU A 45 1.55 -1.34 -3.85
N ALA A 46 0.66 -1.94 -4.64
CA ALA A 46 0.82 -3.26 -5.25
C ALA A 46 2.10 -3.36 -6.08
N GLY A 47 2.41 -2.31 -6.85
CA GLY A 47 3.63 -2.26 -7.67
C GLY A 47 4.92 -2.05 -6.86
N ILE A 48 4.93 -1.13 -5.89
CA ILE A 48 6.18 -0.71 -5.23
C ILE A 48 6.54 -1.53 -3.99
N ALA A 49 5.56 -2.05 -3.24
CA ALA A 49 5.84 -2.71 -1.96
C ALA A 49 6.65 -4.02 -2.12
N PRO A 50 6.34 -4.91 -3.09
CA PRO A 50 7.13 -6.12 -3.34
C PRO A 50 8.58 -5.82 -3.77
N MET A 51 8.83 -4.68 -4.43
CA MET A 51 10.19 -4.27 -4.82
C MET A 51 11.11 -4.06 -3.60
N PHE A 52 10.52 -3.79 -2.44
CA PHE A 52 11.24 -3.56 -1.18
C PHE A 52 11.15 -4.76 -0.21
N GLY A 53 10.59 -5.90 -0.66
CA GLY A 53 10.43 -7.09 0.15
C GLY A 53 9.12 -7.17 0.95
N TYR A 54 8.20 -6.23 0.76
CA TYR A 54 6.90 -6.22 1.42
C TYR A 54 5.83 -6.87 0.54
N THR A 55 6.01 -8.15 0.23
CA THR A 55 5.10 -8.89 -0.67
C THR A 55 3.67 -8.91 -0.14
N ASP A 56 3.47 -9.12 1.17
CA ASP A 56 2.14 -9.16 1.78
C ASP A 56 1.36 -7.84 1.61
N ILE A 57 2.07 -6.70 1.65
CA ILE A 57 1.48 -5.37 1.38
C ILE A 57 1.09 -5.27 -0.09
N GLY A 58 1.94 -5.78 -0.99
CA GLY A 58 1.64 -5.78 -2.41
C GLY A 58 0.41 -6.62 -2.75
N GLU A 59 0.30 -7.81 -2.17
CA GLU A 59 -0.86 -8.70 -2.35
C GLU A 59 -2.15 -8.11 -1.77
N ALA A 60 -2.08 -7.52 -0.57
CA ALA A 60 -3.24 -6.86 0.04
C ALA A 60 -3.69 -5.64 -0.77
N ALA A 61 -2.74 -4.89 -1.33
CA ALA A 61 -3.04 -3.76 -2.19
C ALA A 61 -3.66 -4.19 -3.53
N LEU A 62 -3.17 -5.28 -4.13
CA LEU A 62 -3.79 -5.83 -5.33
C LEU A 62 -5.22 -6.29 -5.08
N ALA A 63 -5.48 -6.99 -3.97
CA ALA A 63 -6.83 -7.42 -3.61
C ALA A 63 -7.79 -6.23 -3.42
N LEU A 64 -7.30 -5.13 -2.83
CA LEU A 64 -8.06 -3.89 -2.67
C LEU A 64 -8.34 -3.22 -4.02
N GLU A 65 -7.35 -3.18 -4.92
CA GLU A 65 -7.51 -2.67 -6.28
C GLU A 65 -8.60 -3.43 -7.03
N GLU A 66 -8.52 -4.77 -7.06
CA GLU A 66 -9.49 -5.63 -7.74
C GLU A 66 -10.91 -5.48 -7.17
N ALA A 67 -11.05 -5.39 -5.84
CA ALA A 67 -12.34 -5.19 -5.18
C ALA A 67 -12.93 -3.80 -5.51
N ALA A 68 -12.11 -2.76 -5.59
CA ALA A 68 -12.56 -1.42 -5.94
C ALA A 68 -12.91 -1.29 -7.44
N GLU A 69 -12.15 -1.94 -8.34
CA GLU A 69 -12.42 -1.98 -9.79
C GLU A 69 -13.70 -2.73 -10.13
N SER A 70 -13.99 -3.82 -9.41
CA SER A 70 -15.22 -4.60 -9.58
C SER A 70 -16.46 -3.92 -9.00
N GLY A 71 -16.28 -2.84 -8.24
CA GLY A 71 -17.35 -2.15 -7.52
C GLY A 71 -17.91 -2.95 -6.34
N GLU A 72 -17.14 -3.92 -5.85
CA GLU A 72 -17.47 -4.71 -4.67
C GLU A 72 -17.22 -3.91 -3.37
N VAL A 73 -17.69 -4.45 -2.24
CA VAL A 73 -17.40 -3.88 -0.93
C VAL A 73 -15.97 -4.25 -0.55
N TYR A 74 -15.11 -3.24 -0.41
CA TYR A 74 -13.67 -3.42 -0.19
C TYR A 74 -13.18 -3.04 1.22
N ASP A 75 -14.10 -2.92 2.19
CA ASP A 75 -13.78 -2.49 3.56
C ASP A 75 -12.79 -3.45 4.26
N ALA A 76 -12.90 -4.76 3.98
CA ALA A 76 -12.04 -5.78 4.58
C ALA A 76 -10.62 -5.73 4.02
N GLU A 77 -10.49 -5.55 2.71
CA GLU A 77 -9.24 -5.42 1.97
C GLU A 77 -8.52 -4.14 2.37
N ALA A 78 -9.27 -3.02 2.50
CA ALA A 78 -8.75 -1.76 3.00
C ALA A 78 -8.22 -1.88 4.44
N ALA A 79 -8.99 -2.53 5.33
CA ALA A 79 -8.56 -2.75 6.72
C ALA A 79 -7.33 -3.67 6.82
N ARG A 80 -7.25 -4.70 5.97
CA ARG A 80 -6.07 -5.58 5.88
C ARG A 80 -4.83 -4.81 5.44
N LEU A 81 -4.94 -4.00 4.40
CA LEU A 81 -3.83 -3.19 3.91
C LEU A 81 -3.39 -2.15 4.95
N ASP A 82 -4.34 -1.48 5.63
CA ASP A 82 -4.03 -0.52 6.70
C ASP A 82 -3.25 -1.18 7.84
N SER A 83 -3.65 -2.38 8.25
CA SER A 83 -2.98 -3.14 9.31
C SER A 83 -1.52 -3.47 8.94
N LEU A 84 -1.28 -3.94 7.72
CA LEU A 84 0.08 -4.24 7.26
C LEU A 84 0.96 -2.99 7.14
N LEU A 85 0.37 -1.86 6.73
CA LEU A 85 1.09 -0.58 6.70
C LEU A 85 1.37 -0.07 8.13
N ALA A 86 0.52 -0.37 9.11
CA ALA A 86 0.76 -0.04 10.51
C ALA A 86 1.96 -0.82 11.08
N ASP A 87 2.09 -2.09 10.70
CA ASP A 87 3.18 -2.97 11.16
C ASP A 87 4.56 -2.52 10.66
N LEU A 88 4.65 -1.75 9.57
CA LEU A 88 5.92 -1.17 9.10
C LEU A 88 6.52 -0.14 10.07
N GLN A 89 5.72 0.36 11.02
CA GLN A 89 6.12 1.36 12.00
C GLN A 89 6.44 0.79 13.39
N ALA A 90 6.21 -0.51 13.60
CA ALA A 90 6.45 -1.22 14.85
C ALA A 90 7.90 -1.69 14.99
#